data_AF-A0A7V2PTU4-F1
#
_entry.id   AF-A0A7V2PTU4-F1
#
_cell.length_a   1.000
_cell.length_b   1.000
_cell.length_c   1.000
_cell.angle_alpha   90.00
_cell.angle_beta   90.00
_cell.angle_gamma   90.00
#
_symmetry.space_group_name_H-M   'P 1'
#
loop_
_entity.id
_entity.type
_entity.pdbx_description
1 polymer ?
#
loop_
_entity_poly.entity_id
_entity_poly.type
_entity_poly.pdbx_seq_one_letter_code
_entity_poly.pdbx_strand_id
1 'polypeptide(L)'
;MMNKTNYVKAIEDFRRARRKADLLNIYERLRGKSRELLSYEETRKKLHGIEESKTELKEIPIDSIVGSVGRYIDFSRDFLPLKDASEQRWARVMEKATSLEGLPPIEVYKIGDAYFVLDGNHRVSVAKQLGSKFIEAYVTEVSSLAPLEPDTNPSDLIVKEEYTQFLEKTKIKNLRPESELILTCAGQYPILEEHIDVHRYFMGINQNREIPYEEAVAHWYDAVYRPIIDIIRSQGILRYFPGRTETDLYIWLSQHRAELEDSLGWNISIESAAIDLKEKQSPLKQTSRIASKIVDSLLPDSIESGPPPGQWREEIVGSGRKDTLFNDILVTISEEDKDWQALLQAIIIADREHSNLNGLHIVKDKEEIASEKSKRLEEEFNQLCNSHNIQGKFRIESGTIARIICERARLADLVISQLAHPPKTQLIARLGSGFRTMILRCPRPILAVPGEISQFSNPLLAYDGSPKAQEALFVSAYLTGKWRIPLSVITIDEKINAEKTQSRARAYLEQQGIPARYIVSHDKEPASVILRTVSDNDHDLIIIGGYGAAPIIETVLGSVVDKILNTSKVPILLCR
;
A
#
# COMPACT_ATOMS: atom_id res chain seq x y z
N MET A 1 65.87 -26.28 13.48
CA MET A 1 66.43 -25.19 12.66
C MET A 1 65.29 -24.57 11.87
N MET A 2 64.99 -23.28 12.11
CA MET A 2 63.99 -22.53 11.32
C MET A 2 64.32 -22.59 9.83
N ASN A 3 63.35 -22.96 9.00
CA ASN A 3 63.54 -23.08 7.56
C ASN A 3 63.45 -21.68 6.94
N LYS A 4 64.58 -20.94 6.91
CA LYS A 4 64.67 -19.52 6.49
C LYS A 4 63.87 -19.19 5.22
N THR A 5 63.76 -20.14 4.28
CA THR A 5 63.03 -19.99 3.02
C THR A 5 61.51 -19.81 3.21
N ASN A 6 60.88 -20.52 4.16
CA ASN A 6 59.44 -20.41 4.43
C ASN A 6 59.09 -19.08 5.10
N TYR A 7 59.97 -18.59 5.97
CA TYR A 7 59.78 -17.30 6.65
C TYR A 7 59.85 -16.10 5.70
N VAL A 8 60.77 -16.12 4.73
CA VAL A 8 60.87 -15.06 3.71
C VAL A 8 59.61 -15.04 2.82
N LYS A 9 59.11 -16.21 2.42
CA LYS A 9 57.86 -16.31 1.66
C LYS A 9 56.65 -15.80 2.45
N ALA A 10 56.57 -16.11 3.74
CA ALA A 10 55.52 -15.59 4.62
C ALA A 10 55.53 -14.06 4.74
N ILE A 11 56.71 -13.43 4.72
CA ILE A 11 56.84 -11.97 4.67
C ILE A 11 56.31 -11.40 3.35
N GLU A 12 56.61 -12.03 2.22
CA GLU A 12 56.06 -11.60 0.92
C GLU A 12 54.53 -11.72 0.85
N ASP A 13 53.97 -12.78 1.43
CA ASP A 13 52.52 -12.98 1.53
C ASP A 13 51.85 -11.92 2.41
N PHE A 14 52.48 -11.52 3.53
CA PHE A 14 52.02 -10.40 4.36
C PHE A 14 51.96 -9.09 3.55
N ARG A 15 53.03 -8.76 2.82
CA ARG A 15 53.09 -7.55 1.98
C ARG A 15 52.07 -7.56 0.85
N ARG A 16 51.71 -8.75 0.34
CA ARG A 16 50.63 -8.90 -0.65
C ARG A 16 49.27 -8.63 0.00
N ALA A 17 49.02 -9.20 1.17
CA ALA A 17 47.78 -8.96 1.93
C ALA A 17 47.61 -7.47 2.31
N ARG A 18 48.69 -6.80 2.71
CA ARG A 18 48.73 -5.36 3.04
C ARG A 18 48.33 -4.49 1.84
N ARG A 19 48.98 -4.69 0.69
CA ARG A 19 48.68 -3.97 -0.56
C ARG A 19 47.24 -4.18 -1.02
N LYS A 20 46.71 -5.40 -0.84
CA LYS A 20 45.30 -5.72 -1.14
C LYS A 20 44.35 -4.94 -0.22
N ALA A 21 44.65 -4.83 1.08
CA ALA A 21 43.84 -4.06 2.02
C ALA A 21 43.77 -2.58 1.67
N ASP A 22 44.91 -1.97 1.32
CA ASP A 22 44.99 -0.55 0.98
C ASP A 22 44.17 -0.22 -0.29
N LEU A 23 44.26 -1.05 -1.33
CA LEU A 23 43.47 -0.90 -2.56
C LEU A 23 41.96 -1.03 -2.30
N LEU A 24 41.55 -2.02 -1.51
CA LEU A 24 40.14 -2.26 -1.18
C LEU A 24 39.55 -1.13 -0.32
N ASN A 25 40.33 -0.58 0.61
CA ASN A 25 39.89 0.54 1.46
C ASN A 25 39.67 1.83 0.66
N ILE A 26 40.51 2.11 -0.34
CA ILE A 26 40.34 3.27 -1.23
C ILE A 26 39.08 3.09 -2.09
N TYR A 27 38.88 1.90 -2.67
CA TYR A 27 37.75 1.61 -3.54
C TYR A 27 36.38 1.71 -2.82
N GLU A 28 36.27 1.18 -1.61
CA GLU A 28 34.98 1.17 -0.88
C GLU A 28 34.66 2.51 -0.20
N ARG A 29 35.68 3.31 0.19
CA ARG A 29 35.45 4.70 0.63
C ARG A 29 34.76 5.54 -0.45
N LEU A 30 35.08 5.31 -1.73
CA LEU A 30 34.41 5.97 -2.86
C LEU A 30 32.95 5.52 -3.04
N ARG A 31 32.58 4.35 -2.51
CA ARG A 31 31.21 3.79 -2.55
C ARG A 31 30.41 4.05 -1.26
N GLY A 32 30.98 4.74 -0.28
CA GLY A 32 30.33 5.00 1.01
C GLY A 32 30.15 3.74 1.88
N LYS A 33 30.86 2.65 1.61
CA LYS A 33 30.81 1.41 2.41
C LYS A 33 31.98 1.34 3.39
N SER A 34 31.69 1.06 4.67
CA SER A 34 32.73 0.82 5.68
C SER A 34 33.19 -0.64 5.65
N ARG A 35 34.51 -0.86 5.66
CA ARG A 35 35.15 -2.19 5.85
C ARG A 35 35.85 -2.30 7.21
N GLU A 36 35.40 -1.53 8.18
CA GLU A 36 35.91 -1.63 9.53
C GLU A 36 35.35 -2.88 10.20
N LEU A 37 36.18 -3.54 11.02
CA LEU A 37 35.71 -4.62 11.88
C LEU A 37 34.78 -4.04 12.94
N LEU A 38 33.77 -4.80 13.31
CA LEU A 38 32.91 -4.42 14.42
C LEU A 38 33.69 -4.52 15.75
N SER A 39 33.54 -3.50 16.59
CA SER A 39 33.99 -3.54 17.98
C SER A 39 33.05 -4.42 18.79
N TYR A 40 33.58 -5.46 19.45
CA TYR A 40 32.77 -6.34 20.30
C TYR A 40 32.10 -5.56 21.43
N GLU A 41 32.86 -4.74 22.17
CA GLU A 41 32.33 -4.01 23.33
C GLU A 41 31.22 -3.04 22.93
N GLU A 42 31.39 -2.32 21.81
CA GLU A 42 30.35 -1.43 21.30
C GLU A 42 29.12 -2.21 20.85
N THR A 43 29.31 -3.31 20.10
CA THR A 43 28.21 -4.13 19.59
C THR A 43 27.45 -4.81 20.74
N ARG A 44 28.15 -5.43 21.68
CA ARG A 44 27.57 -6.03 22.88
C ARG A 44 26.79 -5.00 23.68
N LYS A 45 27.34 -3.80 23.90
CA LYS A 45 26.64 -2.74 24.61
C LYS A 45 25.39 -2.28 23.87
N LYS A 46 25.43 -2.10 22.55
CA LYS A 46 24.27 -1.67 21.75
C LYS A 46 23.15 -2.72 21.68
N LEU A 47 23.51 -4.00 21.73
CA LEU A 47 22.57 -5.11 21.65
C LEU A 47 22.20 -5.71 23.02
N HIS A 48 22.64 -5.08 24.11
CA HIS A 48 22.50 -5.53 25.50
C HIS A 48 22.89 -7.01 25.69
N GLY A 49 24.05 -7.37 25.12
CA GLY A 49 24.57 -8.73 25.15
C GLY A 49 24.99 -9.19 26.55
N ILE A 50 24.47 -10.34 26.99
CA ILE A 50 24.85 -11.01 28.23
C ILE A 50 25.73 -12.20 27.89
N GLU A 51 26.95 -12.21 28.42
CA GLU A 51 27.91 -13.30 28.22
C GLU A 51 27.47 -14.54 29.00
N GLU A 52 27.42 -15.68 28.34
CA GLU A 52 27.18 -16.96 28.99
C GLU A 52 28.47 -17.56 29.54
N SER A 53 28.36 -18.39 30.57
CA SER A 53 29.53 -19.05 31.19
C SER A 53 30.06 -20.24 30.39
N LYS A 54 29.38 -20.64 29.31
CA LYS A 54 29.67 -21.88 28.59
C LYS A 54 30.52 -21.61 27.36
N THR A 55 31.68 -22.28 27.31
CA THR A 55 32.58 -22.26 26.16
C THR A 55 32.65 -23.64 25.53
N GLU A 56 32.49 -23.73 24.21
CA GLU A 56 32.51 -24.99 23.47
C GLU A 56 33.49 -24.92 22.29
N LEU A 57 34.24 -26.00 22.04
CA LEU A 57 35.09 -26.12 20.86
C LEU A 57 34.24 -26.49 19.64
N LYS A 58 34.25 -25.66 18.60
CA LYS A 58 33.49 -25.84 17.35
C LYS A 58 34.32 -25.44 16.14
N GLU A 59 34.04 -26.04 14.98
CA GLU A 59 34.44 -25.46 13.69
C GLU A 59 33.42 -24.40 13.27
N ILE A 60 33.90 -23.18 13.00
CA ILE A 60 33.04 -22.04 12.64
C ILE A 60 33.35 -21.53 11.22
N PRO A 61 32.36 -21.00 10.48
CA PRO A 61 32.60 -20.38 9.19
C PRO A 61 33.46 -19.12 9.35
N ILE A 62 34.55 -19.02 8.59
CA ILE A 62 35.48 -17.90 8.66
C ILE A 62 34.83 -16.58 8.19
N ASP A 63 33.87 -16.65 7.27
CA ASP A 63 33.14 -15.48 6.78
C ASP A 63 32.11 -14.95 7.78
N SER A 64 31.75 -15.74 8.80
CA SER A 64 30.91 -15.30 9.91
C SER A 64 31.69 -14.50 10.97
N ILE A 65 33.02 -14.39 10.84
CA ILE A 65 33.85 -13.60 11.76
C ILE A 65 33.85 -12.14 11.29
N VAL A 66 33.19 -11.27 12.06
CA VAL A 66 32.88 -9.88 11.67
C VAL A 66 33.61 -8.82 12.49
N GLY A 67 34.18 -9.20 13.63
CA GLY A 67 34.67 -8.24 14.61
C GLY A 67 35.77 -8.77 15.51
N SER A 68 36.26 -7.90 16.39
CA SER A 68 37.36 -8.19 17.32
C SER A 68 37.13 -7.47 18.64
N VAL A 69 37.58 -8.08 19.75
CA VAL A 69 37.47 -7.50 21.09
C VAL A 69 38.47 -6.36 21.30
N GLY A 70 39.70 -6.50 20.79
CA GLY A 70 40.77 -5.52 21.04
C GLY A 70 41.51 -5.02 19.81
N ARG A 71 41.38 -5.67 18.65
CA ARG A 71 42.20 -5.39 17.46
C ARG A 71 41.39 -5.00 16.22
N TYR A 72 40.17 -4.50 16.42
CA TYR A 72 39.27 -4.12 15.34
C TYR A 72 39.82 -2.97 14.45
N ILE A 73 40.76 -2.16 14.94
CA ILE A 73 41.44 -1.09 14.17
C ILE A 73 42.67 -1.61 13.42
N ASP A 74 43.22 -2.77 13.81
CA ASP A 74 44.46 -3.31 13.24
C ASP A 74 44.21 -4.11 11.96
N PHE A 75 42.96 -4.45 11.66
CA PHE A 75 42.56 -5.30 10.55
C PHE A 75 41.30 -4.74 9.86
N SER A 76 41.17 -5.01 8.55
CA SER A 76 39.92 -4.76 7.83
C SER A 76 38.87 -5.85 8.14
N ARG A 77 37.63 -5.68 7.67
CA ARG A 77 36.55 -6.66 7.74
C ARG A 77 36.93 -8.06 7.21
N ASP A 78 37.84 -8.11 6.24
CA ASP A 78 38.37 -9.38 5.70
C ASP A 78 39.56 -9.90 6.53
N PHE A 79 39.79 -9.37 7.72
CA PHE A 79 40.95 -9.61 8.56
C PHE A 79 42.29 -9.37 7.83
N LEU A 80 42.33 -8.47 6.85
CA LEU A 80 43.60 -8.08 6.22
C LEU A 80 44.33 -7.06 7.13
N PRO A 81 45.64 -7.22 7.36
CA PRO A 81 46.37 -6.36 8.26
C PRO A 81 46.43 -4.91 7.75
N LEU A 82 46.13 -3.96 8.63
CA LEU A 82 46.17 -2.51 8.36
C LEU A 82 47.41 -1.81 8.95
N LYS A 83 48.25 -2.53 9.70
CA LYS A 83 49.46 -1.99 10.34
C LYS A 83 50.66 -2.91 10.12
N ASP A 84 51.80 -2.31 9.80
CA ASP A 84 53.04 -3.05 9.46
C ASP A 84 53.70 -3.68 10.69
N ALA A 85 53.42 -3.17 11.89
CA ALA A 85 53.91 -3.71 13.16
C ALA A 85 53.52 -5.19 13.43
N SER A 86 52.60 -5.74 12.65
CA SER A 86 52.14 -7.13 12.73
C SER A 86 52.94 -8.13 11.89
N GLU A 87 53.85 -7.69 11.00
CA GLU A 87 54.51 -8.53 9.97
C GLU A 87 55.20 -9.77 10.57
N GLN A 88 56.03 -9.59 11.60
CA GLN A 88 56.78 -10.70 12.21
C GLN A 88 55.87 -11.74 12.88
N ARG A 89 54.81 -11.28 13.57
CA ARG A 89 53.86 -12.19 14.24
C ARG A 89 52.99 -12.92 13.21
N TRP A 90 52.56 -12.22 12.17
CA TRP A 90 51.80 -12.81 11.06
C TRP A 90 52.62 -13.87 10.32
N ALA A 91 53.89 -13.58 10.00
CA ALA A 91 54.78 -14.52 9.32
C ALA A 91 55.01 -15.82 10.11
N ARG A 92 55.17 -15.72 11.44
CA ARG A 92 55.29 -16.90 12.33
C ARG A 92 54.01 -17.74 12.34
N VAL A 93 52.84 -17.11 12.28
CA VAL A 93 51.55 -17.81 12.23
C VAL A 93 51.36 -18.51 10.89
N MET A 94 51.73 -17.87 9.78
CA MET A 94 51.71 -18.45 8.43
C MET A 94 52.64 -19.67 8.31
N GLU A 95 53.84 -19.62 8.91
CA GLU A 95 54.77 -20.75 8.94
C GLU A 95 54.18 -21.94 9.71
N LYS A 96 53.50 -21.69 10.83
CA LYS A 96 52.79 -22.74 11.58
C LYS A 96 51.59 -23.31 10.82
N ALA A 97 50.80 -22.45 10.17
CA ALA A 97 49.64 -22.88 9.39
C ALA A 97 50.00 -23.79 8.20
N THR A 98 51.21 -23.64 7.67
CA THR A 98 51.74 -24.44 6.56
C THR A 98 52.56 -25.65 7.02
N SER A 99 52.70 -25.84 8.34
CA SER A 99 53.35 -27.00 8.94
C SER A 99 52.34 -28.13 9.21
N LEU A 100 52.84 -29.32 9.55
CA LEU A 100 52.02 -30.47 9.93
C LEU A 100 51.30 -30.30 11.29
N GLU A 101 51.69 -29.31 12.10
CA GLU A 101 51.06 -29.04 13.40
C GLU A 101 49.73 -28.29 13.29
N GLY A 102 49.48 -27.62 12.16
CA GLY A 102 48.28 -26.80 11.97
C GLY A 102 48.23 -25.55 12.86
N LEU A 103 47.06 -24.91 12.92
CA LEU A 103 46.82 -23.76 13.78
C LEU A 103 46.05 -24.20 15.03
N PRO A 104 46.44 -23.74 16.24
CA PRO A 104 45.63 -23.98 17.42
C PRO A 104 44.27 -23.26 17.29
N PRO A 105 43.20 -23.74 17.95
CA PRO A 105 41.88 -23.11 17.93
C PRO A 105 41.91 -21.66 18.42
N ILE A 106 41.14 -20.79 17.77
CA ILE A 106 40.97 -19.39 18.18
C ILE A 106 39.99 -19.26 19.35
N GLU A 107 39.90 -18.10 19.97
CA GLU A 107 38.88 -17.82 20.99
C GLU A 107 37.94 -16.72 20.47
N VAL A 108 36.64 -16.97 20.51
CA VAL A 108 35.63 -16.05 19.98
C VAL A 108 34.42 -15.92 20.90
N TYR A 109 33.82 -14.73 20.88
CA TYR A 109 32.45 -14.53 21.33
C TYR A 109 31.49 -14.66 20.13
N LYS A 110 30.32 -15.25 20.35
CA LYS A 110 29.25 -15.35 19.35
C LYS A 110 28.05 -14.54 19.80
N ILE A 111 27.64 -13.56 18.98
CA ILE A 111 26.37 -12.82 19.14
C ILE A 111 25.53 -13.11 17.90
N GLY A 112 24.34 -13.70 18.07
CA GLY A 112 23.55 -14.18 16.95
C GLY A 112 24.33 -15.17 16.09
N ASP A 113 24.51 -14.86 14.81
CA ASP A 113 25.27 -15.69 13.87
C ASP A 113 26.68 -15.14 13.58
N ALA A 114 27.06 -14.06 14.26
CA ALA A 114 28.31 -13.35 14.02
C ALA A 114 29.34 -13.61 15.14
N TYR A 115 30.61 -13.72 14.76
CA TYR A 115 31.71 -14.03 15.67
C TYR A 115 32.68 -12.86 15.83
N PHE A 116 33.15 -12.68 17.07
CA PHE A 116 34.10 -11.65 17.47
C PHE A 116 35.35 -12.30 18.05
N VAL A 117 36.51 -11.98 17.50
CA VAL A 117 37.77 -12.59 17.92
C VAL A 117 38.26 -12.00 19.23
N LEU A 118 38.30 -12.83 20.27
CA LEU A 118 38.94 -12.54 21.55
C LEU A 118 40.46 -12.73 21.43
N ASP A 119 40.88 -13.91 20.96
CA ASP A 119 42.27 -14.19 20.61
C ASP A 119 42.39 -14.94 19.28
N GLY A 120 43.47 -14.66 18.54
CA GLY A 120 43.77 -15.32 17.27
C GLY A 120 43.49 -14.50 16.00
N ASN A 121 43.39 -13.18 16.08
CA ASN A 121 43.17 -12.30 14.92
C ASN A 121 44.13 -12.57 13.74
N HIS A 122 45.42 -12.78 14.02
CA HIS A 122 46.42 -13.15 13.01
C HIS A 122 46.18 -14.55 12.41
N ARG A 123 45.63 -15.50 13.17
CA ARG A 123 45.26 -16.84 12.70
C ARG A 123 44.08 -16.78 11.74
N VAL A 124 43.07 -15.98 12.05
CA VAL A 124 41.94 -15.72 11.15
C VAL A 124 42.42 -15.08 9.84
N SER A 125 43.30 -14.08 9.93
CA SER A 125 43.91 -13.43 8.76
C SER A 125 44.64 -14.43 7.86
N VAL A 126 45.47 -15.29 8.44
CA VAL A 126 46.22 -16.33 7.72
C VAL A 126 45.28 -17.39 7.12
N ALA A 127 44.26 -17.83 7.87
CA ALA A 127 43.28 -18.80 7.39
C ALA A 127 42.49 -18.26 6.18
N LYS A 128 42.06 -16.99 6.23
CA LYS A 128 41.45 -16.30 5.07
C LYS A 128 42.40 -16.22 3.88
N GLN A 129 43.67 -15.91 4.12
CA GLN A 129 44.69 -15.84 3.06
C GLN A 129 44.96 -17.20 2.39
N LEU A 130 44.87 -18.29 3.15
CA LEU A 130 44.99 -19.67 2.65
C LEU A 130 43.71 -20.18 1.97
N GLY A 131 42.60 -19.41 2.02
CA GLY A 131 41.33 -19.79 1.43
C GLY A 131 40.55 -20.83 2.24
N SER A 132 40.84 -20.97 3.53
CA SER A 132 40.08 -21.85 4.42
C SER A 132 38.64 -21.37 4.55
N LYS A 133 37.67 -22.29 4.57
CA LYS A 133 36.25 -21.99 4.78
C LYS A 133 35.86 -22.01 6.26
N PHE A 134 36.53 -22.84 7.05
CA PHE A 134 36.26 -23.06 8.46
C PHE A 134 37.53 -22.92 9.30
N ILE A 135 37.36 -22.58 10.57
CA ILE A 135 38.42 -22.52 11.58
C ILE A 135 37.92 -23.08 12.91
N GLU A 136 38.76 -23.83 13.61
CA GLU A 136 38.44 -24.30 14.96
C GLU A 136 38.49 -23.13 15.96
N ALA A 137 37.47 -23.04 16.80
CA ALA A 137 37.32 -21.97 17.78
C ALA A 137 36.70 -22.48 19.08
N TYR A 138 37.21 -21.99 20.21
CA TYR A 138 36.48 -21.97 21.48
C TYR A 138 35.47 -20.83 21.42
N VAL A 139 34.18 -21.19 21.39
CA VAL A 139 33.06 -20.27 21.23
C VAL A 139 32.38 -20.06 22.58
N THR A 140 32.35 -18.81 23.04
CA THR A 140 31.52 -18.39 24.17
C THR A 140 30.29 -17.67 23.61
N GLU A 141 29.10 -18.17 23.91
CA GLU A 141 27.85 -17.57 23.41
C GLU A 141 27.46 -16.34 24.24
N VAL A 142 26.90 -15.35 23.55
CA VAL A 142 26.43 -14.08 24.12
C VAL A 142 25.00 -13.90 23.67
N SER A 143 24.07 -13.95 24.64
CA SER A 143 22.65 -13.74 24.39
C SER A 143 22.38 -12.26 24.19
N SER A 144 21.78 -11.88 23.05
CA SER A 144 21.36 -10.51 22.73
C SER A 144 19.86 -10.46 22.44
N LEU A 145 19.24 -9.30 22.64
CA LEU A 145 17.81 -9.10 22.37
C LEU A 145 17.50 -8.99 20.87
N ALA A 146 18.42 -8.43 20.10
CA ALA A 146 18.34 -8.36 18.64
C ALA A 146 19.35 -9.33 18.00
N PRO A 147 18.98 -9.98 16.88
CA PRO A 147 19.89 -10.84 16.14
C PRO A 147 20.99 -10.01 15.46
N LEU A 148 22.13 -10.65 15.20
CA LEU A 148 23.26 -10.05 14.50
C LEU A 148 23.73 -11.00 13.40
N GLU A 149 23.58 -10.58 12.15
CA GLU A 149 23.96 -11.33 10.97
C GLU A 149 25.42 -11.01 10.55
N PRO A 150 26.14 -11.96 9.92
CA PRO A 150 27.52 -11.76 9.47
C PRO A 150 27.77 -10.60 8.51
N ASP A 151 26.76 -10.20 7.74
CA ASP A 151 26.84 -9.11 6.77
C ASP A 151 26.54 -7.73 7.38
N THR A 152 26.12 -7.67 8.64
CA THR A 152 25.90 -6.42 9.40
C THR A 152 27.12 -5.49 9.31
N ASN A 153 26.90 -4.24 8.95
CA ASN A 153 27.91 -3.19 8.92
C ASN A 153 27.75 -2.22 10.12
N PRO A 154 28.72 -1.32 10.37
CA PRO A 154 28.63 -0.37 11.49
C PRO A 154 27.39 0.55 11.46
N SER A 155 26.87 0.91 10.27
CA SER A 155 25.64 1.71 10.16
C SER A 155 24.39 0.92 10.50
N ASP A 156 24.35 -0.38 10.20
CA ASP A 156 23.22 -1.26 10.54
C ASP A 156 23.11 -1.47 12.06
N LEU A 157 24.22 -1.34 12.79
CA LEU A 157 24.22 -1.39 14.26
C LEU A 157 23.36 -0.29 14.89
N ILE A 158 23.21 0.87 14.24
CA ILE A 158 22.34 1.95 14.72
C ILE A 158 20.88 1.46 14.73
N VAL A 159 20.45 0.84 13.64
CA VAL A 159 19.08 0.29 13.51
C VAL A 159 18.86 -0.84 14.50
N LYS A 160 19.86 -1.70 14.72
CA LYS A 160 19.79 -2.80 15.69
C LYS A 160 19.78 -2.32 17.14
N GLU A 161 20.49 -1.23 17.45
CA GLU A 161 20.43 -0.57 18.76
C GLU A 161 19.03 -0.01 19.02
N GLU A 162 18.45 0.71 18.06
CA GLU A 162 17.07 1.20 18.15
C GLU A 162 16.07 0.05 18.31
N TYR A 163 16.24 -1.04 17.56
CA TYR A 163 15.38 -2.23 17.71
C TYR A 163 15.50 -2.84 19.10
N THR A 164 16.72 -2.93 19.63
CA THR A 164 16.96 -3.46 20.99
C THR A 164 16.23 -2.62 22.03
N GLN A 165 16.37 -1.29 21.97
CA GLN A 165 15.69 -0.36 22.87
C GLN A 165 14.16 -0.48 22.76
N PHE A 166 13.65 -0.59 21.53
CA PHE A 166 12.22 -0.80 21.25
C PHE A 166 11.72 -2.11 21.88
N LEU A 167 12.46 -3.22 21.73
CA LEU A 167 12.10 -4.51 22.31
C LEU A 167 12.06 -4.47 23.84
N GLU A 168 13.00 -3.79 24.49
CA GLU A 168 13.01 -3.63 25.94
C GLU A 168 11.85 -2.80 26.46
N LYS A 169 11.60 -1.66 25.81
CA LYS A 169 10.54 -0.73 26.21
C LYS A 169 9.17 -1.36 26.05
N THR A 170 8.93 -2.00 24.90
CA THR A 170 7.61 -2.55 24.55
C THR A 170 7.38 -3.95 25.11
N LYS A 171 8.45 -4.71 25.35
CA LYS A 171 8.41 -6.15 25.67
C LYS A 171 7.56 -6.95 24.69
N ILE A 172 7.45 -6.49 23.44
CA ILE A 172 6.53 -7.05 22.45
C ILE A 172 6.79 -8.53 22.19
N LYS A 173 8.05 -8.99 22.28
CA LYS A 173 8.40 -10.42 22.13
C LYS A 173 7.82 -11.33 23.22
N ASN A 174 7.54 -10.80 24.41
CA ASN A 174 6.86 -11.55 25.47
C ASN A 174 5.34 -11.52 25.29
N LEU A 175 4.82 -10.38 24.82
CA LEU A 175 3.39 -10.17 24.62
C LEU A 175 2.86 -10.90 23.37
N ARG A 176 3.61 -10.86 22.27
CA ARG A 176 3.31 -11.43 20.96
C ARG A 176 4.59 -12.07 20.38
N PRO A 177 4.90 -13.33 20.73
CA PRO A 177 6.14 -13.99 20.31
C PRO A 177 6.36 -14.05 18.80
N GLU A 178 5.29 -14.09 18.02
CA GLU A 178 5.26 -14.11 16.56
C GLU A 178 5.55 -12.76 15.91
N SER A 179 5.70 -11.68 16.70
CA SER A 179 5.88 -10.34 16.15
C SER A 179 7.24 -10.16 15.47
N GLU A 180 7.25 -9.70 14.24
CA GLU A 180 8.46 -9.38 13.46
C GLU A 180 8.46 -7.91 13.01
N LEU A 181 8.72 -7.01 13.96
CA LEU A 181 8.72 -5.55 13.73
C LEU A 181 10.12 -5.06 13.30
N ILE A 182 10.68 -5.66 12.25
CA ILE A 182 12.01 -5.29 11.75
C ILE A 182 11.88 -4.06 10.84
N LEU A 183 12.73 -3.05 11.04
CA LEU A 183 12.84 -1.85 10.20
C LEU A 183 14.22 -1.78 9.52
N THR A 184 14.30 -1.12 8.37
CA THR A 184 15.52 -1.05 7.56
C THR A 184 16.18 0.32 7.55
N CYS A 185 15.54 1.36 8.10
CA CYS A 185 16.11 2.70 8.25
C CYS A 185 16.22 3.09 9.73
N ALA A 186 17.29 3.81 10.06
CA ALA A 186 17.45 4.42 11.38
C ALA A 186 16.41 5.54 11.60
N GLY A 187 16.06 5.77 12.87
CA GLY A 187 15.10 6.78 13.31
C GLY A 187 13.63 6.37 13.18
N GLN A 188 13.33 5.14 12.79
CA GLN A 188 11.95 4.69 12.53
C GLN A 188 11.28 4.03 13.74
N TYR A 189 12.02 3.41 14.66
CA TYR A 189 11.43 2.83 15.87
C TYR A 189 10.73 3.87 16.78
N PRO A 190 11.27 5.09 16.97
CA PRO A 190 10.55 6.14 17.71
C PRO A 190 9.16 6.46 17.14
N ILE A 191 8.97 6.34 15.82
CA ILE A 191 7.65 6.55 15.19
C ILE A 191 6.67 5.43 15.59
N LEU A 192 7.13 4.18 15.68
CA LEU A 192 6.29 3.09 16.19
C LEU A 192 5.91 3.29 17.65
N GLU A 193 6.85 3.78 18.47
CA GLU A 193 6.56 4.12 19.87
C GLU A 193 5.51 5.22 19.97
N GLU A 194 5.59 6.25 19.12
CA GLU A 194 4.59 7.32 19.05
C GLU A 194 3.21 6.77 18.64
N HIS A 195 3.14 5.86 17.65
CA HIS A 195 1.88 5.22 17.28
C HIS A 195 1.25 4.44 18.44
N ILE A 196 2.07 3.73 19.24
CA ILE A 196 1.63 3.01 20.43
C ILE A 196 1.12 3.99 21.49
N ASP A 197 1.83 5.11 21.71
CA ASP A 197 1.45 6.13 22.70
C ASP A 197 0.13 6.83 22.32
N VAL A 198 -0.05 7.18 21.03
CA VAL A 198 -1.30 7.73 20.51
C VAL A 198 -2.45 6.73 20.66
N HIS A 199 -2.21 5.46 20.34
CA HIS A 199 -3.21 4.39 20.52
C HIS A 199 -3.60 4.22 21.98
N ARG A 200 -2.61 4.19 22.89
CA ARG A 200 -2.81 4.14 24.34
C ARG A 200 -3.68 5.29 24.84
N TYR A 201 -3.43 6.51 24.36
CA TYR A 201 -4.21 7.70 24.72
C TYR A 201 -5.70 7.55 24.34
N PHE A 202 -6.00 7.16 23.09
CA PHE A 202 -7.38 6.96 22.65
C PHE A 202 -8.07 5.78 23.34
N MET A 203 -7.35 4.68 23.62
CA MET A 203 -7.87 3.59 24.44
C MET A 203 -8.29 4.08 25.83
N GLY A 204 -7.48 4.95 26.46
CA GLY A 204 -7.78 5.50 27.77
C GLY A 204 -9.04 6.37 27.79
N ILE A 205 -9.25 7.18 26.75
CA ILE A 205 -10.49 7.95 26.56
C ILE A 205 -11.69 7.01 26.42
N ASN A 206 -11.60 6.04 25.51
CA ASN A 206 -12.73 5.17 25.17
C ASN A 206 -13.14 4.26 26.34
N GLN A 207 -12.18 3.81 27.15
CA GLN A 207 -12.43 2.94 28.30
C GLN A 207 -12.56 3.71 29.63
N ASN A 208 -12.40 5.04 29.59
CA ASN A 208 -12.43 5.93 30.75
C ASN A 208 -11.55 5.44 31.91
N ARG A 209 -10.33 4.99 31.60
CA ARG A 209 -9.34 4.51 32.59
C ARG A 209 -7.91 4.72 32.09
N GLU A 210 -6.95 4.65 32.99
CA GLU A 210 -5.54 4.56 32.58
C GLU A 210 -5.25 3.17 32.01
N ILE A 211 -4.53 3.15 30.88
CA ILE A 211 -4.11 1.92 30.19
C ILE A 211 -2.63 1.68 30.50
N PRO A 212 -2.23 0.52 31.05
CA PRO A 212 -0.82 0.13 31.17
C PRO A 212 -0.13 0.09 29.80
N TYR A 213 1.15 0.45 29.74
CA TYR A 213 1.87 0.52 28.45
C TYR A 213 1.91 -0.84 27.72
N GLU A 214 2.20 -1.92 28.43
CA GLU A 214 2.22 -3.28 27.87
C GLU A 214 0.84 -3.72 27.32
N GLU A 215 -0.24 -3.27 27.95
CA GLU A 215 -1.61 -3.53 27.46
C GLU A 215 -1.85 -2.80 26.13
N ALA A 216 -1.42 -1.55 26.03
CA ALA A 216 -1.54 -0.76 24.80
C ALA A 216 -0.67 -1.31 23.67
N VAL A 217 0.55 -1.76 23.96
CA VAL A 217 1.44 -2.42 22.99
C VAL A 217 0.76 -3.65 22.36
N ALA A 218 0.21 -4.54 23.20
CA ALA A 218 -0.45 -5.76 22.73
C ALA A 218 -1.70 -5.44 21.89
N HIS A 219 -2.54 -4.51 22.35
CA HIS A 219 -3.74 -4.12 21.62
C HIS A 219 -3.41 -3.38 20.31
N TRP A 220 -2.42 -2.50 20.30
CA TRP A 220 -1.98 -1.81 19.08
C TRP A 220 -1.50 -2.82 18.03
N TYR A 221 -0.71 -3.81 18.45
CA TYR A 221 -0.22 -4.84 17.53
C TYR A 221 -1.37 -5.60 16.86
N ASP A 222 -2.36 -6.03 17.64
CA ASP A 222 -3.48 -6.83 17.13
C ASP A 222 -4.52 -6.03 16.33
N ALA A 223 -4.85 -4.81 16.80
CA ALA A 223 -5.96 -4.03 16.26
C ALA A 223 -5.55 -3.02 15.19
N VAL A 224 -4.26 -2.67 15.11
CA VAL A 224 -3.76 -1.64 14.19
C VAL A 224 -2.68 -2.20 13.28
N TYR A 225 -1.57 -2.67 13.84
CA TYR A 225 -0.42 -3.09 13.04
C TYR A 225 -0.74 -4.31 12.17
N ARG A 226 -1.20 -5.41 12.77
CA ARG A 226 -1.46 -6.67 12.07
C ARG A 226 -2.50 -6.54 10.94
N PRO A 227 -3.66 -5.88 11.11
CA PRO A 227 -4.60 -5.68 10.01
C PRO A 227 -3.99 -4.94 8.82
N ILE A 228 -3.14 -3.95 9.07
CA ILE A 228 -2.44 -3.21 8.01
C ILE A 228 -1.41 -4.10 7.31
N ILE A 229 -0.66 -4.92 8.04
CA ILE A 229 0.26 -5.91 7.45
C ILE A 229 -0.51 -6.92 6.57
N ASP A 230 -1.67 -7.38 7.00
CA ASP A 230 -2.49 -8.31 6.23
C ASP A 230 -2.96 -7.68 4.90
N ILE A 231 -3.27 -6.37 4.87
CA ILE A 231 -3.56 -5.63 3.63
C ILE A 231 -2.32 -5.52 2.74
N ILE A 232 -1.16 -5.20 3.31
CA ILE A 232 0.12 -5.11 2.57
C ILE A 232 0.44 -6.45 1.89
N ARG A 233 0.20 -7.56 2.60
CA ARG A 233 0.39 -8.93 2.10
C ARG A 233 -0.64 -9.29 1.02
N SER A 234 -1.93 -9.06 1.27
CA SER A 234 -3.00 -9.45 0.33
C SER A 234 -2.89 -8.75 -1.02
N GLN A 235 -2.50 -7.46 -1.00
CA GLN A 235 -2.30 -6.67 -2.21
C GLN A 235 -0.92 -6.87 -2.86
N GLY A 236 -0.03 -7.60 -2.18
CA GLY A 236 1.35 -7.83 -2.61
C GLY A 236 2.10 -6.53 -2.83
N ILE A 237 1.96 -5.54 -1.93
CA ILE A 237 2.56 -4.20 -2.09
C ILE A 237 4.08 -4.29 -1.98
N LEU A 238 4.59 -5.19 -1.12
CA LEU A 238 6.01 -5.37 -0.83
C LEU A 238 6.86 -5.62 -2.08
N ARG A 239 6.30 -6.22 -3.14
CA ARG A 239 7.01 -6.49 -4.41
C ARG A 239 7.49 -5.22 -5.12
N TYR A 240 6.88 -4.07 -4.83
CA TYR A 240 7.25 -2.78 -5.41
C TYR A 240 8.37 -2.07 -4.63
N PHE A 241 8.76 -2.59 -3.46
CA PHE A 241 9.72 -1.97 -2.56
C PHE A 241 10.85 -2.96 -2.20
N PRO A 242 11.76 -3.27 -3.15
CA PRO A 242 12.81 -4.25 -2.93
C PRO A 242 13.74 -3.83 -1.78
N GLY A 243 14.08 -4.78 -0.92
CA GLY A 243 14.95 -4.55 0.24
C GLY A 243 14.26 -3.85 1.42
N ARG A 244 12.93 -3.72 1.40
CA ARG A 244 12.12 -3.20 2.50
C ARG A 244 11.33 -4.31 3.18
N THR A 245 10.93 -4.04 4.41
CA THR A 245 10.12 -4.91 5.25
C THR A 245 8.66 -4.47 5.26
N GLU A 246 7.80 -5.32 5.81
CA GLU A 246 6.39 -4.99 6.01
C GLU A 246 6.21 -3.85 7.03
N THR A 247 7.06 -3.78 8.05
CA THR A 247 7.07 -2.69 9.05
C THR A 247 7.48 -1.35 8.43
N ASP A 248 8.45 -1.34 7.49
CA ASP A 248 8.81 -0.12 6.77
C ASP A 248 7.59 0.43 6.01
N LEU A 249 6.87 -0.47 5.33
CA LEU A 249 5.66 -0.12 4.59
C LEU A 249 4.53 0.33 5.50
N TYR A 250 4.36 -0.28 6.67
CA TYR A 250 3.38 0.16 7.66
C TYR A 250 3.58 1.63 8.04
N ILE A 251 4.83 2.05 8.31
CA ILE A 251 5.14 3.45 8.65
C ILE A 251 4.85 4.35 7.46
N TRP A 252 5.34 4.02 6.28
CA TRP A 252 5.15 4.86 5.09
C TRP A 252 3.68 4.97 4.68
N LEU A 253 2.92 3.89 4.80
CA LEU A 253 1.49 3.89 4.52
C LEU A 253 0.73 4.75 5.53
N SER A 254 1.08 4.67 6.81
CA SER A 254 0.47 5.49 7.86
C SER A 254 0.76 6.98 7.65
N GLN A 255 2.00 7.33 7.35
CA GLN A 255 2.41 8.71 7.04
C GLN A 255 1.73 9.24 5.78
N HIS A 256 1.76 8.47 4.70
CA HIS A 256 1.14 8.84 3.43
C HIS A 256 -0.38 8.98 3.57
N ARG A 257 -1.04 8.14 4.39
CA ARG A 257 -2.44 8.31 4.74
C ARG A 257 -2.69 9.63 5.47
N ALA A 258 -1.90 9.96 6.49
CA ALA A 258 -2.01 11.22 7.21
C ALA A 258 -1.81 12.44 6.28
N GLU A 259 -0.81 12.40 5.39
CA GLU A 259 -0.58 13.43 4.37
C GLU A 259 -1.79 13.60 3.43
N LEU A 260 -2.41 12.49 3.02
CA LEU A 260 -3.64 12.53 2.22
C LEU A 260 -4.81 13.09 3.02
N GLU A 261 -5.01 12.67 4.27
CA GLU A 261 -6.08 13.18 5.14
C GLU A 261 -5.92 14.68 5.40
N ASP A 262 -4.70 15.17 5.62
CA ASP A 262 -4.41 16.59 5.83
C ASP A 262 -4.62 17.42 4.57
N SER A 263 -4.09 16.94 3.43
CA SER A 263 -4.17 17.68 2.17
C SER A 263 -5.59 17.71 1.58
N LEU A 264 -6.35 16.64 1.78
CA LEU A 264 -7.69 16.47 1.22
C LEU A 264 -8.79 16.84 2.21
N GLY A 265 -8.46 16.82 3.50
CA GLY A 265 -9.37 17.05 4.62
C GLY A 265 -10.42 15.95 4.80
N TRP A 266 -10.24 14.76 4.23
CA TRP A 266 -11.17 13.61 4.36
C TRP A 266 -10.60 12.51 5.23
N ASN A 267 -11.44 11.54 5.61
CA ASN A 267 -10.95 10.28 6.15
C ASN A 267 -10.52 9.42 4.97
N ILE A 268 -9.32 8.85 5.04
CA ILE A 268 -8.79 7.99 3.98
C ILE A 268 -8.63 6.60 4.57
N SER A 269 -9.28 5.62 3.93
CA SER A 269 -9.08 4.21 4.27
C SER A 269 -7.66 3.76 3.94
N ILE A 270 -7.18 2.76 4.68
CA ILE A 270 -5.82 2.22 4.52
C ILE A 270 -5.62 1.66 3.11
N GLU A 271 -6.64 1.02 2.54
CA GLU A 271 -6.57 0.45 1.20
C GLU A 271 -6.47 1.53 0.13
N SER A 272 -7.24 2.63 0.26
CA SER A 272 -7.16 3.77 -0.65
C SER A 272 -5.78 4.42 -0.61
N ALA A 273 -5.21 4.60 0.59
CA ALA A 273 -3.85 5.10 0.75
C ALA A 273 -2.81 4.14 0.14
N ALA A 274 -3.01 2.83 0.27
CA ALA A 274 -2.13 1.80 -0.28
C ALA A 274 -2.12 1.78 -1.82
N ILE A 275 -3.31 1.90 -2.44
CA ILE A 275 -3.46 2.00 -3.90
C ILE A 275 -2.74 3.26 -4.40
N ASP A 276 -2.96 4.43 -3.76
CA ASP A 276 -2.31 5.68 -4.15
C ASP A 276 -0.78 5.62 -3.99
N LEU A 277 -0.28 5.02 -2.90
CA LEU A 277 1.15 4.85 -2.66
C LEU A 277 1.81 3.97 -3.73
N LYS A 278 1.13 2.89 -4.15
CA LYS A 278 1.56 2.01 -5.24
C LYS A 278 1.63 2.78 -6.56
N GLU A 279 0.62 3.60 -6.88
CA GLU A 279 0.61 4.39 -8.11
C GLU A 279 1.78 5.38 -8.18
N LYS A 280 2.15 5.99 -7.05
CA LYS A 280 3.29 6.93 -6.96
C LYS A 280 4.66 6.27 -7.20
N GLN A 281 4.79 4.95 -6.99
CA GLN A 281 6.06 4.20 -7.12
C GLN A 281 6.24 3.48 -8.47
N SER A 282 5.18 3.33 -9.29
CA SER A 282 5.28 2.58 -10.55
C SER A 282 6.21 3.27 -11.57
N PRO A 283 7.28 2.61 -12.06
CA PRO A 283 8.23 3.17 -13.03
C PRO A 283 7.57 3.63 -14.34
N LEU A 284 6.45 3.02 -14.71
CA LEU A 284 5.71 3.28 -15.95
C LEU A 284 4.97 4.63 -15.98
N LYS A 285 4.87 5.35 -14.86
CA LYS A 285 4.23 6.68 -14.79
C LYS A 285 5.10 7.78 -14.17
N GLN A 286 6.39 7.50 -13.92
CA GLN A 286 7.33 8.48 -13.34
C GLN A 286 7.55 9.72 -14.25
N THR A 287 7.12 9.65 -15.51
CA THR A 287 7.14 10.76 -16.47
C THR A 287 6.06 11.83 -16.25
N SER A 288 5.08 11.64 -15.34
CA SER A 288 4.04 12.66 -15.12
C SER A 288 4.40 13.74 -14.09
N ARG A 289 5.45 13.57 -13.26
CA ARG A 289 5.76 14.53 -12.18
C ARG A 289 6.56 15.76 -12.59
N ILE A 290 7.26 15.73 -13.72
CA ILE A 290 7.86 16.96 -14.30
C ILE A 290 6.88 17.62 -15.28
N ALA A 291 5.88 16.88 -15.76
CA ALA A 291 4.83 17.40 -16.65
C ALA A 291 3.65 18.04 -15.90
N SER A 292 3.23 17.57 -14.72
CA SER A 292 1.96 18.01 -14.10
C SER A 292 1.92 19.47 -13.63
N LYS A 293 3.06 20.15 -13.47
CA LYS A 293 3.05 21.59 -13.12
C LYS A 293 3.12 22.55 -14.31
N ILE A 294 3.51 22.06 -15.49
CA ILE A 294 3.71 22.92 -16.69
C ILE A 294 2.76 22.52 -17.83
N VAL A 295 2.27 21.27 -17.86
CA VAL A 295 1.41 20.75 -18.92
C VAL A 295 -0.09 20.93 -18.61
N ASP A 296 -0.48 20.97 -17.34
CA ASP A 296 -1.89 21.09 -16.90
C ASP A 296 -2.54 22.45 -17.21
N SER A 297 -1.77 23.49 -17.55
CA SER A 297 -2.35 24.79 -17.94
C SER A 297 -2.61 24.91 -19.45
N LEU A 298 -2.19 23.93 -20.26
CA LEU A 298 -2.21 24.03 -21.73
C LEU A 298 -2.87 22.85 -22.46
N LEU A 299 -3.08 21.70 -21.82
CA LEU A 299 -3.80 20.59 -22.47
C LEU A 299 -5.31 20.69 -22.24
N PRO A 300 -6.14 20.71 -23.31
CA PRO A 300 -7.58 20.69 -23.16
C PRO A 300 -8.06 19.36 -22.53
N ASP A 301 -9.16 19.42 -21.77
CA ASP A 301 -9.92 18.31 -21.18
C ASP A 301 -10.44 17.25 -22.17
N SER A 302 -9.95 17.20 -23.40
CA SER A 302 -10.34 16.25 -24.43
C SER A 302 -9.33 15.13 -24.66
N ILE A 303 -8.12 15.20 -24.07
CA ILE A 303 -6.99 14.29 -24.42
C ILE A 303 -6.71 13.21 -23.36
N GLU A 304 -7.03 13.42 -22.07
CA GLU A 304 -6.86 12.36 -21.07
C GLU A 304 -7.97 11.29 -21.15
N SER A 305 -7.57 10.03 -21.32
CA SER A 305 -8.45 8.86 -21.27
C SER A 305 -8.51 8.32 -19.83
N GLY A 306 -9.71 7.95 -19.36
CA GLY A 306 -9.87 7.25 -18.08
C GLY A 306 -9.22 5.85 -18.07
N PRO A 307 -9.18 5.16 -16.91
CA PRO A 307 -8.51 3.86 -16.75
C PRO A 307 -9.10 2.76 -17.65
N PRO A 308 -8.46 1.62 -17.94
CA PRO A 308 -9.10 0.52 -18.67
C PRO A 308 -10.40 0.00 -17.99
N PRO A 309 -11.41 -0.46 -18.77
CA PRO A 309 -12.60 -1.14 -18.24
C PRO A 309 -12.26 -2.30 -17.30
N GLY A 310 -13.02 -2.44 -16.21
CA GLY A 310 -12.84 -3.51 -15.23
C GLY A 310 -11.63 -3.37 -14.28
N GLN A 311 -10.80 -2.34 -14.42
CA GLN A 311 -9.65 -2.12 -13.50
C GLN A 311 -10.12 -1.96 -12.05
N TRP A 312 -11.20 -1.22 -11.83
CA TRP A 312 -11.78 -1.01 -10.50
C TRP A 312 -12.17 -2.35 -9.85
N ARG A 313 -12.89 -3.20 -10.58
CA ARG A 313 -13.25 -4.55 -10.11
C ARG A 313 -12.01 -5.39 -9.77
N GLU A 314 -10.97 -5.35 -10.59
CA GLU A 314 -9.73 -6.09 -10.34
C GLU A 314 -9.03 -5.60 -9.06
N GLU A 315 -9.00 -4.29 -8.82
CA GLU A 315 -8.47 -3.70 -7.58
C GLU A 315 -9.26 -4.16 -6.35
N ILE A 316 -10.60 -4.16 -6.42
CA ILE A 316 -11.45 -4.60 -5.32
C ILE A 316 -11.27 -6.10 -5.05
N VAL A 317 -11.33 -6.95 -6.07
CA VAL A 317 -11.12 -8.39 -5.91
C VAL A 317 -9.71 -8.69 -5.36
N GLY A 318 -8.70 -7.96 -5.83
CA GLY A 318 -7.32 -8.07 -5.35
C GLY A 318 -7.08 -7.53 -3.93
N SER A 319 -7.95 -6.64 -3.44
CA SER A 319 -7.84 -6.07 -2.08
C SER A 319 -8.18 -7.08 -0.96
N GLY A 320 -8.87 -8.18 -1.30
CA GLY A 320 -9.34 -9.16 -0.32
C GLY A 320 -10.53 -8.70 0.52
N ARG A 321 -11.15 -7.55 0.21
CA ARG A 321 -12.41 -7.09 0.82
C ARG A 321 -13.51 -8.12 0.57
N LYS A 322 -14.07 -8.69 1.64
CA LYS A 322 -15.14 -9.70 1.55
C LYS A 322 -16.53 -9.17 1.90
N ASP A 323 -16.61 -8.10 2.69
CA ASP A 323 -17.87 -7.75 3.37
C ASP A 323 -18.59 -6.52 2.81
N THR A 324 -17.88 -5.58 2.19
CA THR A 324 -18.44 -4.30 1.72
C THR A 324 -17.83 -3.88 0.39
N LEU A 325 -18.68 -3.41 -0.54
CA LEU A 325 -18.26 -2.96 -1.88
C LEU A 325 -18.03 -1.45 -1.92
N PHE A 326 -18.82 -0.69 -1.17
CA PHE A 326 -18.77 0.77 -1.13
C PHE A 326 -18.44 1.24 0.29
N ASN A 327 -17.15 1.31 0.66
CA ASN A 327 -16.75 1.80 1.99
C ASN A 327 -16.70 3.32 2.05
N ASP A 328 -16.09 3.95 1.04
CA ASP A 328 -15.95 5.40 0.98
C ASP A 328 -16.75 5.94 -0.21
N ILE A 329 -17.78 6.74 0.04
CA ILE A 329 -18.66 7.29 -1.01
C ILE A 329 -18.37 8.78 -1.18
N LEU A 330 -18.06 9.19 -2.41
CA LEU A 330 -17.92 10.60 -2.78
C LEU A 330 -19.26 11.14 -3.28
N VAL A 331 -19.84 12.13 -2.60
CA VAL A 331 -21.10 12.75 -2.98
C VAL A 331 -20.84 14.18 -3.47
N THR A 332 -21.18 14.46 -4.72
CA THR A 332 -21.05 15.82 -5.26
C THR A 332 -22.30 16.63 -4.91
N ILE A 333 -22.12 17.75 -4.21
CA ILE A 333 -23.19 18.66 -3.84
C ILE A 333 -23.19 19.85 -4.79
N SER A 334 -24.31 20.06 -5.47
CA SER A 334 -24.55 21.20 -6.35
C SER A 334 -25.47 22.19 -5.65
N GLU A 335 -25.31 23.48 -5.91
CA GLU A 335 -26.27 24.50 -5.45
C GLU A 335 -27.65 24.35 -6.13
N GLU A 336 -27.68 23.64 -7.26
CA GLU A 336 -28.90 23.29 -7.98
C GLU A 336 -29.65 22.12 -7.29
N ASP A 337 -29.00 21.36 -6.39
CA ASP A 337 -29.58 20.26 -5.62
C ASP A 337 -30.30 20.75 -4.35
N LYS A 338 -31.39 21.49 -4.54
CA LYS A 338 -32.12 22.12 -3.43
C LYS A 338 -32.70 21.12 -2.42
N ASP A 339 -32.96 19.90 -2.86
CA ASP A 339 -33.61 18.85 -2.06
C ASP A 339 -32.60 17.82 -1.54
N TRP A 340 -31.29 18.05 -1.72
CA TRP A 340 -30.22 17.18 -1.25
C TRP A 340 -30.35 15.73 -1.77
N GLN A 341 -30.88 15.56 -2.98
CA GLN A 341 -31.25 14.25 -3.53
C GLN A 341 -30.04 13.32 -3.63
N ALA A 342 -28.90 13.84 -4.10
CA ALA A 342 -27.67 13.04 -4.18
C ALA A 342 -27.19 12.59 -2.80
N LEU A 343 -27.29 13.45 -1.79
CA LEU A 343 -26.91 13.13 -0.41
C LEU A 343 -27.86 12.13 0.23
N LEU A 344 -29.17 12.33 0.11
CA LEU A 344 -30.17 11.41 0.65
C LEU A 344 -30.03 10.03 0.01
N GLN A 345 -29.75 9.97 -1.29
CA GLN A 345 -29.48 8.72 -1.98
C GLN A 345 -28.19 8.05 -1.48
N ALA A 346 -27.15 8.83 -1.17
CA ALA A 346 -25.90 8.35 -0.57
C ALA A 346 -26.10 7.78 0.83
N ILE A 347 -26.93 8.43 1.65
CA ILE A 347 -27.26 8.00 3.02
C ILE A 347 -27.91 6.60 2.98
N ILE A 348 -28.78 6.31 2.02
CA ILE A 348 -29.39 4.97 1.88
C ILE A 348 -28.34 3.89 1.62
N ILE A 349 -27.33 4.18 0.79
CA ILE A 349 -26.23 3.24 0.54
C ILE A 349 -25.35 3.11 1.79
N ALA A 350 -25.00 4.24 2.41
CA ALA A 350 -24.17 4.27 3.61
C ALA A 350 -24.78 3.51 4.79
N ASP A 351 -26.10 3.56 4.96
CA ASP A 351 -26.80 2.79 5.99
C ASP A 351 -26.71 1.27 5.74
N ARG A 352 -26.83 0.83 4.48
CA ARG A 352 -26.76 -0.59 4.08
C ARG A 352 -25.35 -1.17 4.09
N GLU A 353 -24.37 -0.37 3.74
CA GLU A 353 -22.97 -0.78 3.57
C GLU A 353 -22.08 -0.35 4.74
N HIS A 354 -22.61 0.41 5.70
CA HIS A 354 -21.85 1.07 6.77
C HIS A 354 -20.72 1.97 6.24
N SER A 355 -21.01 2.76 5.20
CA SER A 355 -20.04 3.58 4.49
C SER A 355 -19.77 4.93 5.15
N ASN A 356 -18.59 5.49 4.88
CA ASN A 356 -18.29 6.90 5.11
C ASN A 356 -18.76 7.75 3.93
N LEU A 357 -19.28 8.95 4.21
CA LEU A 357 -19.65 9.92 3.19
C LEU A 357 -18.64 11.07 3.12
N ASN A 358 -18.10 11.29 1.94
CA ASN A 358 -17.27 12.45 1.62
C ASN A 358 -18.07 13.38 0.71
N GLY A 359 -18.57 14.48 1.26
CA GLY A 359 -19.28 15.51 0.51
C GLY A 359 -18.30 16.47 -0.16
N LEU A 360 -18.54 16.78 -1.43
CA LEU A 360 -17.71 17.68 -2.23
C LEU A 360 -18.57 18.72 -2.95
N HIS A 361 -18.34 19.99 -2.64
CA HIS A 361 -18.87 21.11 -3.39
C HIS A 361 -17.74 21.82 -4.15
N ILE A 362 -17.96 22.14 -5.43
CA ILE A 362 -16.94 22.75 -6.28
C ILE A 362 -17.40 24.14 -6.69
N VAL A 363 -16.62 25.14 -6.28
CA VAL A 363 -16.81 26.56 -6.60
C VAL A 363 -15.87 26.98 -7.73
N LYS A 364 -16.14 28.13 -8.36
CA LYS A 364 -15.26 28.63 -9.43
C LYS A 364 -14.03 29.31 -8.85
N ASP A 365 -14.26 30.19 -7.88
CA ASP A 365 -13.23 31.06 -7.32
C ASP A 365 -12.91 30.67 -5.87
N LYS A 366 -11.64 30.81 -5.48
CA LYS A 366 -11.18 30.47 -4.12
C LYS A 366 -11.86 31.29 -3.03
N GLU A 367 -12.29 32.51 -3.36
CA GLU A 367 -12.98 33.41 -2.43
C GLU A 367 -14.36 32.85 -2.03
N GLU A 368 -14.99 32.07 -2.91
CA GLU A 368 -16.30 31.45 -2.65
C GLU A 368 -16.22 30.32 -1.62
N ILE A 369 -15.04 29.72 -1.41
CA ILE A 369 -14.82 28.64 -0.42
C ILE A 369 -15.21 29.11 0.99
N ALA A 370 -14.84 30.34 1.36
CA ALA A 370 -15.10 30.90 2.69
C ALA A 370 -16.43 31.68 2.77
N SER A 371 -17.26 31.63 1.71
CA SER A 371 -18.51 32.38 1.65
C SER A 371 -19.54 31.89 2.68
N GLU A 372 -20.46 32.77 3.05
CA GLU A 372 -21.58 32.43 3.94
C GLU A 372 -22.45 31.30 3.37
N LYS A 373 -22.58 31.23 2.04
CA LYS A 373 -23.31 30.18 1.35
C LYS A 373 -22.62 28.82 1.50
N SER A 374 -21.30 28.79 1.32
CA SER A 374 -20.46 27.62 1.51
C SER A 374 -20.56 27.05 2.92
N LYS A 375 -20.56 27.92 3.94
CA LYS A 375 -20.75 27.51 5.34
C LYS A 375 -22.12 26.90 5.59
N ARG A 376 -23.19 27.47 5.03
CA ARG A 376 -24.54 26.90 5.17
C ARG A 376 -24.66 25.52 4.54
N LEU A 377 -24.07 25.31 3.36
CA LEU A 377 -24.02 23.99 2.73
C LEU A 377 -23.30 22.98 3.63
N GLU A 378 -22.18 23.36 4.23
CA GLU A 378 -21.45 22.51 5.18
C GLU A 378 -22.30 22.17 6.43
N GLU A 379 -22.97 23.16 7.01
CA GLU A 379 -23.86 22.97 8.16
C GLU A 379 -25.03 22.03 7.85
N GLU A 380 -25.72 22.24 6.72
CA GLU A 380 -26.84 21.40 6.28
C GLU A 380 -26.40 19.96 5.98
N PHE A 381 -25.27 19.78 5.27
CA PHE A 381 -24.70 18.45 5.02
C PHE A 381 -24.43 17.71 6.33
N ASN A 382 -23.78 18.38 7.29
CA ASN A 382 -23.43 17.80 8.58
C ASN A 382 -24.68 17.45 9.40
N GLN A 383 -25.71 18.31 9.37
CA GLN A 383 -26.99 18.04 10.04
C GLN A 383 -27.67 16.79 9.47
N LEU A 384 -27.72 16.66 8.14
CA LEU A 384 -28.31 15.49 7.48
C LEU A 384 -27.54 14.21 7.83
N CYS A 385 -26.21 14.21 7.74
CA CYS A 385 -25.40 13.05 8.11
C CYS A 385 -25.61 12.65 9.59
N ASN A 386 -25.59 13.62 10.50
CA ASN A 386 -25.79 13.38 11.93
C ASN A 386 -27.19 12.83 12.24
N SER A 387 -28.23 13.34 11.58
CA SER A 387 -29.61 12.87 11.79
C SER A 387 -29.82 11.40 11.41
N HIS A 388 -28.97 10.88 10.52
CA HIS A 388 -28.97 9.48 10.09
C HIS A 388 -27.83 8.64 10.72
N ASN A 389 -27.09 9.19 11.69
CA ASN A 389 -25.93 8.54 12.33
C ASN A 389 -24.84 8.09 11.33
N ILE A 390 -24.66 8.82 10.23
CA ILE A 390 -23.65 8.54 9.22
C ILE A 390 -22.41 9.41 9.44
N GLN A 391 -21.22 8.82 9.34
CA GLN A 391 -19.97 9.58 9.38
C GLN A 391 -19.79 10.32 8.05
N GLY A 392 -19.94 11.65 8.09
CA GLY A 392 -19.81 12.54 6.94
C GLY A 392 -18.67 13.55 7.11
N LYS A 393 -17.91 13.80 6.05
CA LYS A 393 -16.99 14.95 5.95
C LYS A 393 -17.27 15.76 4.69
N PHE A 394 -17.52 17.05 4.86
CA PHE A 394 -17.78 17.96 3.75
C PHE A 394 -16.55 18.79 3.39
N ARG A 395 -16.30 18.98 2.09
CA ARG A 395 -15.24 19.85 1.58
C ARG A 395 -15.70 20.69 0.41
N ILE A 396 -15.08 21.86 0.31
CA ILE A 396 -15.34 22.83 -0.74
C ILE A 396 -14.02 23.14 -1.43
N GLU A 397 -13.99 23.00 -2.75
CA GLU A 397 -12.78 23.22 -3.56
C GLU A 397 -13.07 24.13 -4.74
N SER A 398 -12.05 24.88 -5.18
CA SER A 398 -12.16 25.74 -6.36
C SER A 398 -11.52 25.08 -7.59
N GLY A 399 -12.23 25.01 -8.72
CA GLY A 399 -11.62 24.65 -10.00
C GLY A 399 -12.55 23.95 -10.99
N THR A 400 -11.97 23.10 -11.83
CA THR A 400 -12.73 22.38 -12.87
C THR A 400 -13.45 21.18 -12.26
N ILE A 401 -14.78 21.17 -12.34
CA ILE A 401 -15.68 20.18 -11.71
C ILE A 401 -15.24 18.75 -12.02
N ALA A 402 -15.18 18.38 -13.31
CA ALA A 402 -14.88 17.00 -13.71
C ALA A 402 -13.47 16.56 -13.28
N ARG A 403 -12.48 17.47 -13.32
CA ARG A 403 -11.10 17.18 -12.93
C ARG A 403 -11.01 16.87 -11.44
N ILE A 404 -11.52 17.76 -10.59
CA ILE A 404 -11.49 17.59 -9.13
C ILE A 404 -12.26 16.34 -8.73
N ILE A 405 -13.45 16.10 -9.28
CA ILE A 405 -14.22 14.87 -8.99
C ILE A 405 -13.41 13.63 -9.37
N CYS A 406 -12.80 13.58 -10.55
CA CYS A 406 -12.00 12.42 -10.96
C CYS A 406 -10.74 12.21 -10.10
N GLU A 407 -10.11 13.29 -9.64
CA GLU A 407 -8.97 13.24 -8.72
C GLU A 407 -9.38 12.69 -7.37
N ARG A 408 -10.50 13.19 -6.81
CA ARG A 408 -11.06 12.76 -5.54
C ARG A 408 -11.64 11.34 -5.58
N ALA A 409 -12.24 10.96 -6.70
CA ALA A 409 -12.82 9.64 -6.90
C ALA A 409 -11.80 8.50 -6.78
N ARG A 410 -10.50 8.75 -7.00
CA ARG A 410 -9.46 7.72 -6.79
C ARG A 410 -9.43 7.16 -5.37
N LEU A 411 -9.90 7.93 -4.39
CA LEU A 411 -9.88 7.59 -2.97
C LEU A 411 -11.25 7.14 -2.44
N ALA A 412 -12.27 7.13 -3.31
CA ALA A 412 -13.59 6.62 -3.02
C ALA A 412 -13.83 5.29 -3.76
N ASP A 413 -14.87 4.56 -3.38
CA ASP A 413 -15.34 3.34 -4.05
C ASP A 413 -16.51 3.62 -5.01
N LEU A 414 -17.29 4.67 -4.73
CA LEU A 414 -18.46 5.09 -5.51
C LEU A 414 -18.54 6.62 -5.56
N VAL A 415 -18.90 7.16 -6.73
CA VAL A 415 -19.24 8.59 -6.88
C VAL A 415 -20.74 8.73 -7.06
N ILE A 416 -21.37 9.60 -6.27
CA ILE A 416 -22.81 9.91 -6.35
C ILE A 416 -22.96 11.37 -6.75
N SER A 417 -23.73 11.61 -7.81
CA SER A 417 -23.91 12.95 -8.36
C SER A 417 -25.34 13.16 -8.82
N GLN A 418 -25.90 14.33 -8.50
CA GLN A 418 -27.23 14.71 -8.97
C GLN A 418 -27.20 14.94 -10.47
N LEU A 419 -28.19 14.38 -11.17
CA LEU A 419 -28.39 14.62 -12.58
C LEU A 419 -29.35 15.81 -12.77
N ALA A 420 -28.80 17.00 -13.06
CA ALA A 420 -29.62 18.16 -13.37
C ALA A 420 -30.25 18.01 -14.77
N HIS A 421 -31.58 17.85 -14.84
CA HIS A 421 -32.28 17.86 -16.13
C HIS A 421 -32.47 19.31 -16.62
N PRO A 422 -31.95 19.70 -17.80
CA PRO A 422 -32.19 21.03 -18.33
C PRO A 422 -33.69 21.22 -18.68
N PRO A 423 -34.24 22.44 -18.55
CA PRO A 423 -35.61 22.73 -18.96
C PRO A 423 -35.83 22.45 -20.45
N LYS A 424 -37.05 22.00 -20.81
CA LYS A 424 -37.47 21.48 -22.14
C LYS A 424 -37.09 22.36 -23.36
N THR A 425 -36.81 23.64 -23.16
CA THR A 425 -36.43 24.60 -24.21
C THR A 425 -34.92 24.62 -24.54
N GLN A 426 -34.10 23.87 -23.80
CA GLN A 426 -32.65 23.76 -24.00
C GLN A 426 -32.22 22.30 -24.17
N LEU A 427 -32.74 21.64 -25.21
CA LEU A 427 -32.45 20.23 -25.55
C LEU A 427 -30.95 19.89 -25.74
N ILE A 428 -30.07 20.88 -25.85
CA ILE A 428 -28.63 20.71 -26.10
C ILE A 428 -27.76 21.38 -25.02
N ALA A 429 -28.33 22.20 -24.13
CA ALA A 429 -27.55 22.97 -23.17
C ALA A 429 -27.59 22.34 -21.78
N ARG A 430 -26.44 21.82 -21.32
CA ARG A 430 -26.06 21.49 -19.92
C ARG A 430 -26.09 20.04 -19.42
N LEU A 431 -26.31 19.04 -20.27
CA LEU A 431 -25.48 17.81 -20.19
C LEU A 431 -24.03 18.06 -20.70
N GLY A 432 -23.70 19.34 -20.94
CA GLY A 432 -22.48 19.84 -21.55
C GLY A 432 -21.22 19.44 -20.79
N SER A 433 -20.30 18.84 -21.54
CA SER A 433 -18.89 18.50 -21.26
C SER A 433 -18.58 17.83 -19.92
N GLY A 434 -18.96 18.38 -18.76
CA GLY A 434 -18.55 17.95 -17.42
C GLY A 434 -19.00 16.54 -17.03
N PHE A 435 -20.32 16.26 -17.03
CA PHE A 435 -20.84 14.95 -16.59
C PHE A 435 -20.40 13.82 -17.53
N ARG A 436 -20.45 14.06 -18.84
CA ARG A 436 -19.91 13.14 -19.85
C ARG A 436 -18.41 12.87 -19.63
N THR A 437 -17.63 13.93 -19.37
CA THR A 437 -16.20 13.79 -19.04
C THR A 437 -15.99 12.97 -17.77
N MET A 438 -16.83 13.18 -16.75
CA MET A 438 -16.81 12.39 -15.52
C MET A 438 -17.06 10.90 -15.81
N ILE A 439 -18.10 10.53 -16.58
CA ILE A 439 -18.34 9.12 -16.96
C ILE A 439 -17.18 8.53 -17.75
N LEU A 440 -16.53 9.33 -18.61
CA LEU A 440 -15.42 8.88 -19.45
C LEU A 440 -14.10 8.74 -18.68
N ARG A 441 -13.88 9.53 -17.62
CA ARG A 441 -12.59 9.65 -16.92
C ARG A 441 -12.59 9.10 -15.50
N CYS A 442 -13.73 9.06 -14.83
CA CYS A 442 -13.82 8.63 -13.45
C CYS A 442 -13.31 7.19 -13.31
N PRO A 443 -12.42 6.92 -12.34
CA PRO A 443 -11.89 5.59 -12.10
C PRO A 443 -12.85 4.68 -11.34
N ARG A 444 -13.97 5.21 -10.84
CA ARG A 444 -14.95 4.50 -10.01
C ARG A 444 -16.34 4.52 -10.67
N PRO A 445 -17.23 3.57 -10.32
CA PRO A 445 -18.63 3.63 -10.70
C PRO A 445 -19.27 4.97 -10.30
N ILE A 446 -20.21 5.44 -11.11
CA ILE A 446 -20.95 6.68 -10.86
C ILE A 446 -22.43 6.35 -10.74
N LEU A 447 -23.03 6.71 -9.61
CA LEU A 447 -24.47 6.75 -9.44
C LEU A 447 -24.97 8.15 -9.82
N ALA A 448 -25.63 8.25 -10.96
CA ALA A 448 -26.39 9.42 -11.37
C ALA A 448 -27.76 9.37 -10.68
N VAL A 449 -28.12 10.42 -9.94
CA VAL A 449 -29.38 10.51 -9.20
C VAL A 449 -30.30 11.52 -9.88
N PRO A 450 -31.32 11.07 -10.65
CA PRO A 450 -32.34 11.92 -11.21
C PRO A 450 -33.49 12.06 -10.22
N GLY A 451 -33.85 13.29 -9.84
CA GLY A 451 -35.11 13.58 -9.14
C GLY A 451 -35.39 12.70 -7.90
N GLU A 452 -36.31 11.75 -8.05
CA GLU A 452 -36.87 10.97 -6.94
C GLU A 452 -35.85 10.00 -6.30
N ILE A 453 -35.94 9.87 -4.97
CA ILE A 453 -35.07 9.00 -4.18
C ILE A 453 -35.55 7.56 -4.29
N SER A 454 -34.64 6.65 -4.60
CA SER A 454 -34.89 5.21 -4.72
C SER A 454 -34.46 4.44 -3.47
N GLN A 455 -35.17 3.35 -3.18
CA GLN A 455 -34.76 2.38 -2.15
C GLN A 455 -33.89 1.25 -2.74
N PHE A 456 -33.57 1.27 -4.03
CA PHE A 456 -32.79 0.24 -4.73
C PHE A 456 -33.28 -1.19 -4.45
N SER A 457 -34.60 -1.36 -4.44
CA SER A 457 -35.26 -2.62 -4.08
C SER A 457 -35.50 -3.52 -5.29
N ASN A 458 -35.46 -2.98 -6.51
CA ASN A 458 -35.77 -3.72 -7.73
C ASN A 458 -34.86 -3.29 -8.90
N PRO A 459 -33.56 -3.63 -8.87
CA PRO A 459 -32.60 -3.26 -9.90
C PRO A 459 -32.83 -3.97 -11.24
N LEU A 460 -32.62 -3.21 -12.31
CA LEU A 460 -32.53 -3.68 -13.70
C LEU A 460 -31.10 -3.52 -14.22
N LEU A 461 -30.45 -4.64 -14.51
CA LEU A 461 -29.16 -4.67 -15.22
C LEU A 461 -29.40 -4.66 -16.74
N ALA A 462 -28.93 -3.63 -17.42
CA ALA A 462 -28.81 -3.61 -18.88
C ALA A 462 -27.45 -4.18 -19.31
N TYR A 463 -27.47 -5.34 -19.97
CA TYR A 463 -26.27 -6.13 -20.26
C TYR A 463 -26.13 -6.45 -21.75
N ASP A 464 -25.05 -5.93 -22.35
CA ASP A 464 -24.67 -6.12 -23.76
C ASP A 464 -23.44 -7.03 -23.94
N GLY A 465 -22.86 -7.53 -22.85
CA GLY A 465 -21.66 -8.38 -22.85
C GLY A 465 -20.34 -7.64 -23.07
N SER A 466 -20.34 -6.31 -23.19
CA SER A 466 -19.13 -5.49 -23.25
C SER A 466 -18.32 -5.58 -21.95
N PRO A 467 -17.01 -5.24 -21.97
CA PRO A 467 -16.19 -5.20 -20.74
C PRO A 467 -16.81 -4.36 -19.62
N LYS A 468 -17.45 -3.23 -19.97
CA LYS A 468 -18.12 -2.35 -19.01
C LYS A 468 -19.36 -2.99 -18.39
N ALA A 469 -20.13 -3.70 -19.23
CA ALA A 469 -21.28 -4.46 -18.75
C ALA A 469 -20.88 -5.65 -17.87
N GLN A 470 -19.65 -6.17 -17.98
CA GLN A 470 -19.14 -7.16 -17.02
C GLN A 470 -18.91 -6.57 -15.64
N GLU A 471 -18.47 -5.31 -15.55
CA GLU A 471 -18.37 -4.63 -14.26
C GLU A 471 -19.76 -4.35 -13.68
N ALA A 472 -20.70 -3.91 -14.51
CA ALA A 472 -22.11 -3.76 -14.13
C ALA A 472 -22.74 -5.07 -13.62
N LEU A 473 -22.44 -6.20 -14.27
CA LEU A 473 -22.87 -7.53 -13.85
C LEU A 473 -22.28 -7.94 -12.49
N PHE A 474 -20.99 -7.67 -12.28
CA PHE A 474 -20.32 -7.90 -11.00
C PHE A 474 -20.98 -7.11 -9.86
N VAL A 475 -21.20 -5.81 -10.06
CA VAL A 475 -21.87 -4.95 -9.07
C VAL A 475 -23.30 -5.42 -8.81
N SER A 476 -24.05 -5.78 -9.85
CA SER A 476 -25.42 -6.29 -9.72
C SER A 476 -25.48 -7.56 -8.88
N ALA A 477 -24.55 -8.50 -9.10
CA ALA A 477 -24.46 -9.74 -8.34
C ALA A 477 -24.18 -9.46 -6.85
N TYR A 478 -23.26 -8.54 -6.56
CA TYR A 478 -22.97 -8.10 -5.20
C TYR A 478 -24.20 -7.52 -4.51
N LEU A 479 -24.86 -6.52 -5.13
CA LEU A 479 -26.03 -5.86 -4.54
C LEU A 479 -27.15 -6.86 -4.26
N THR A 480 -27.43 -7.76 -5.19
CA THR A 480 -28.45 -8.80 -5.07
C THR A 480 -28.14 -9.75 -3.91
N GLY A 481 -26.89 -10.23 -3.82
CA GLY A 481 -26.46 -11.15 -2.77
C GLY A 481 -26.41 -10.51 -1.39
N LYS A 482 -25.85 -9.30 -1.28
CA LYS A 482 -25.65 -8.57 -0.02
C LYS A 482 -26.96 -7.99 0.51
N TRP A 483 -27.71 -7.27 -0.34
CA TRP A 483 -28.94 -6.57 0.07
C TRP A 483 -30.18 -7.47 0.01
N ARG A 484 -30.05 -8.69 -0.53
CA ARG A 484 -31.16 -9.67 -0.66
C ARG A 484 -32.35 -9.12 -1.43
N ILE A 485 -32.07 -8.36 -2.47
CA ILE A 485 -33.05 -7.78 -3.40
C ILE A 485 -33.16 -8.65 -4.66
N PRO A 486 -34.28 -8.62 -5.42
CA PRO A 486 -34.38 -9.27 -6.71
C PRO A 486 -33.48 -8.61 -7.78
N LEU A 487 -33.17 -9.33 -8.85
CA LEU A 487 -32.46 -8.79 -10.01
C LEU A 487 -33.18 -9.16 -11.31
N SER A 488 -33.39 -8.16 -12.18
CA SER A 488 -33.74 -8.38 -13.58
C SER A 488 -32.55 -8.06 -14.49
N VAL A 489 -32.29 -8.91 -15.48
CA VAL A 489 -31.25 -8.72 -16.50
C VAL A 489 -31.91 -8.60 -17.86
N ILE A 490 -31.75 -7.44 -18.50
CA ILE A 490 -32.19 -7.20 -19.86
C ILE A 490 -31.03 -7.21 -20.85
N THR A 491 -31.16 -7.98 -21.92
CA THR A 491 -30.21 -8.02 -23.04
C THR A 491 -30.93 -7.63 -24.31
N ILE A 492 -30.38 -6.64 -25.01
CA ILE A 492 -30.95 -6.08 -26.23
C ILE A 492 -29.90 -6.18 -27.33
N ASP A 493 -30.19 -6.97 -28.35
CA ASP A 493 -29.33 -7.11 -29.53
C ASP A 493 -30.23 -7.31 -30.76
N GLU A 494 -30.01 -6.48 -31.78
CA GLU A 494 -30.74 -6.55 -33.05
C GLU A 494 -30.46 -7.86 -33.81
N LYS A 495 -29.37 -8.56 -33.49
CA LYS A 495 -28.96 -9.83 -34.09
C LYS A 495 -29.34 -11.02 -33.21
N ILE A 496 -29.20 -12.23 -33.76
CA ILE A 496 -29.48 -13.54 -33.12
C ILE A 496 -28.51 -13.86 -31.95
N ASN A 497 -27.67 -12.90 -31.53
CA ASN A 497 -26.67 -13.12 -30.48
C ASN A 497 -27.16 -12.73 -29.07
N ALA A 498 -28.37 -12.16 -28.94
CA ALA A 498 -28.90 -11.71 -27.65
C ALA A 498 -28.92 -12.84 -26.61
N GLU A 499 -29.35 -14.04 -26.99
CA GLU A 499 -29.44 -15.22 -26.13
C GLU A 499 -28.06 -15.73 -25.73
N LYS A 500 -27.09 -15.68 -26.65
CA LYS A 500 -25.70 -16.06 -26.37
C LYS A 500 -25.05 -15.08 -25.39
N THR A 501 -25.29 -13.78 -25.58
CA THR A 501 -24.83 -12.74 -24.66
C THR A 501 -25.45 -12.94 -23.29
N GLN A 502 -26.78 -13.09 -23.21
CA GLN A 502 -27.49 -13.31 -21.94
C GLN A 502 -27.05 -14.60 -21.23
N SER A 503 -26.72 -15.66 -21.97
CA SER A 503 -26.21 -16.91 -21.40
C SER A 503 -24.92 -16.72 -20.60
N ARG A 504 -24.07 -15.74 -20.96
CA ARG A 504 -22.88 -15.40 -20.18
C ARG A 504 -23.22 -14.80 -18.82
N ALA A 505 -24.18 -13.85 -18.79
CA ALA A 505 -24.65 -13.27 -17.54
C ALA A 505 -25.34 -14.33 -16.66
N ARG A 506 -26.14 -15.22 -17.29
CA ARG A 506 -26.78 -16.34 -16.59
C ARG A 506 -25.76 -17.27 -15.94
N ALA A 507 -24.78 -17.75 -16.69
CA ALA A 507 -23.74 -18.65 -16.17
C ALA A 507 -22.97 -18.03 -14.99
N TYR A 508 -22.64 -16.73 -15.08
CA TYR A 508 -21.98 -16.02 -13.98
C TYR A 508 -22.85 -15.93 -12.73
N LEU A 509 -24.11 -15.50 -12.86
CA LEU A 509 -25.04 -15.37 -11.72
C LEU A 509 -25.36 -16.72 -11.08
N GLU A 510 -25.56 -17.78 -11.89
CA GLU A 510 -25.75 -19.15 -11.39
C GLU A 510 -24.54 -19.65 -10.62
N GLN A 511 -23.32 -19.39 -11.09
CA GLN A 511 -22.09 -19.72 -10.38
C GLN A 511 -21.98 -19.00 -9.03
N GLN A 512 -22.51 -17.78 -8.93
CA GLN A 512 -22.58 -17.01 -7.68
C GLN A 512 -23.81 -17.37 -6.82
N GLY A 513 -24.69 -18.27 -7.27
CA GLY A 513 -25.92 -18.63 -6.56
C GLY A 513 -26.98 -17.53 -6.52
N ILE A 514 -26.94 -16.58 -7.47
CA ILE A 514 -27.83 -15.42 -7.51
C ILE A 514 -29.00 -15.67 -8.48
N PRO A 515 -30.25 -15.73 -8.00
CA PRO A 515 -31.41 -15.83 -8.89
C PRO A 515 -31.68 -14.50 -9.58
N ALA A 516 -31.99 -14.54 -10.89
CA ALA A 516 -32.37 -13.36 -11.65
C ALA A 516 -33.45 -13.66 -12.70
N ARG A 517 -34.27 -12.65 -13.00
CA ARG A 517 -35.21 -12.67 -14.14
C ARG A 517 -34.48 -12.24 -15.40
N TYR A 518 -34.67 -12.96 -16.50
CA TYR A 518 -34.01 -12.69 -17.77
C TYR A 518 -35.00 -12.17 -18.82
N ILE A 519 -34.66 -11.05 -19.46
CA ILE A 519 -35.48 -10.39 -20.49
C ILE A 519 -34.61 -10.24 -21.74
N VAL A 520 -35.08 -10.75 -22.88
CA VAL A 520 -34.42 -10.58 -24.18
C VAL A 520 -35.30 -9.71 -25.05
N SER A 521 -34.71 -8.73 -25.72
CA SER A 521 -35.37 -7.93 -26.74
C SER A 521 -34.50 -7.84 -27.99
N HIS A 522 -35.15 -7.80 -29.15
CA HIS A 522 -34.51 -7.61 -30.46
C HIS A 522 -34.88 -6.26 -31.09
N ASP A 523 -35.38 -5.33 -30.28
CA ASP A 523 -35.73 -3.99 -30.72
C ASP A 523 -34.48 -3.19 -31.13
N LYS A 524 -34.67 -2.24 -32.05
CA LYS A 524 -33.64 -1.34 -32.57
C LYS A 524 -33.41 -0.10 -31.70
N GLU A 525 -34.25 0.12 -30.68
CA GLU A 525 -34.09 1.22 -29.74
C GLU A 525 -33.83 0.75 -28.30
N PRO A 526 -32.58 0.36 -27.96
CA PRO A 526 -32.25 -0.19 -26.65
C PRO A 526 -32.65 0.70 -25.47
N ALA A 527 -32.39 2.01 -25.54
CA ALA A 527 -32.75 2.94 -24.47
C ALA A 527 -34.27 3.02 -24.24
N SER A 528 -35.08 3.02 -25.31
CA SER A 528 -36.54 3.06 -25.21
C SER A 528 -37.08 1.79 -24.53
N VAL A 529 -36.53 0.63 -24.90
CA VAL A 529 -36.90 -0.65 -24.29
C VAL A 529 -36.49 -0.71 -22.83
N ILE A 530 -35.30 -0.24 -22.47
CA ILE A 530 -34.85 -0.20 -21.06
C ILE A 530 -35.80 0.67 -20.24
N LEU A 531 -36.05 1.91 -20.65
CA LEU A 531 -36.93 2.85 -19.93
C LEU A 531 -38.38 2.34 -19.82
N ARG A 532 -38.89 1.69 -20.87
CA ARG A 532 -40.19 1.03 -20.83
C ARG A 532 -40.18 -0.15 -19.86
N THR A 533 -39.16 -0.99 -19.89
CA THR A 533 -39.04 -2.14 -18.97
C THR A 533 -38.99 -1.69 -17.51
N VAL A 534 -38.28 -0.58 -17.24
CA VAL A 534 -38.25 0.06 -15.93
C VAL A 534 -39.65 0.46 -15.47
N SER A 535 -40.42 1.11 -16.35
CA SER A 535 -41.77 1.59 -16.02
C SER A 535 -42.80 0.45 -15.93
N ASP A 536 -42.70 -0.56 -16.81
CA ASP A 536 -43.66 -1.68 -16.90
C ASP A 536 -43.49 -2.69 -15.74
N ASN A 537 -42.33 -2.69 -15.06
CA ASN A 537 -42.00 -3.65 -13.99
C ASN A 537 -41.52 -2.99 -12.69
N ASP A 538 -41.80 -1.69 -12.50
CA ASP A 538 -41.46 -0.92 -11.30
C ASP A 538 -40.00 -1.08 -10.84
N HIS A 539 -39.05 -1.03 -11.78
CA HIS A 539 -37.63 -1.03 -11.44
C HIS A 539 -37.22 0.34 -10.89
N ASP A 540 -36.46 0.36 -9.81
CA ASP A 540 -36.08 1.59 -9.11
C ASP A 540 -34.56 1.89 -9.19
N LEU A 541 -33.81 1.10 -9.95
CA LEU A 541 -32.40 1.32 -10.25
C LEU A 541 -32.06 0.74 -11.62
N ILE A 542 -31.38 1.52 -12.46
CA ILE A 542 -30.77 1.04 -13.70
C ILE A 542 -29.28 0.83 -13.46
N ILE A 543 -28.77 -0.37 -13.73
CA ILE A 543 -27.33 -0.66 -13.69
C ILE A 543 -26.86 -0.93 -15.13
N ILE A 544 -25.86 -0.20 -15.60
CA ILE A 544 -25.41 -0.25 -17.00
C ILE A 544 -23.91 0.04 -17.12
N GLY A 545 -23.28 -0.47 -18.17
CA GLY A 545 -21.95 -0.01 -18.57
C GLY A 545 -21.98 1.43 -19.10
N GLY A 546 -20.95 2.22 -18.80
CA GLY A 546 -20.78 3.58 -19.32
C GLY A 546 -20.46 3.60 -20.81
N TYR A 547 -20.09 4.77 -21.36
CA TYR A 547 -19.82 4.94 -22.79
C TYR A 547 -18.80 3.91 -23.34
N GLY A 548 -19.21 3.13 -24.34
CA GLY A 548 -18.35 2.14 -25.01
C GLY A 548 -17.34 2.77 -25.97
N ALA A 549 -16.16 2.15 -26.09
CA ALA A 549 -15.13 2.53 -27.07
C ALA A 549 -15.05 1.46 -28.17
N ALA A 550 -15.67 1.73 -29.32
CA ALA A 550 -15.23 1.20 -30.61
C ALA A 550 -15.14 2.38 -31.58
N PRO A 551 -13.94 2.90 -31.88
CA PRO A 551 -13.76 4.04 -32.77
C PRO A 551 -13.73 3.61 -34.26
N ILE A 552 -14.60 2.68 -34.66
CA ILE A 552 -14.90 2.37 -36.06
C ILE A 552 -16.39 2.03 -36.14
N ILE A 553 -17.14 2.89 -36.83
CA ILE A 553 -18.61 3.00 -36.95
C ILE A 553 -19.25 3.88 -35.86
N GLU A 554 -19.60 5.09 -36.29
CA GLU A 554 -20.20 6.20 -35.55
C GLU A 554 -21.54 5.83 -34.84
N THR A 555 -21.82 6.61 -33.77
CA THR A 555 -23.15 7.07 -33.27
C THR A 555 -24.12 6.20 -32.43
N VAL A 556 -23.93 4.90 -32.17
CA VAL A 556 -25.01 4.10 -31.49
C VAL A 556 -24.86 3.91 -29.96
N LEU A 557 -23.66 3.76 -29.39
CA LEU A 557 -23.49 3.48 -27.95
C LEU A 557 -23.55 4.72 -27.04
N GLY A 558 -23.12 5.88 -27.56
CA GLY A 558 -23.28 7.16 -26.85
C GLY A 558 -24.75 7.54 -26.66
N SER A 559 -25.57 7.30 -27.69
CA SER A 559 -26.97 7.70 -27.72
C SER A 559 -27.85 6.91 -26.75
N VAL A 560 -27.49 5.66 -26.40
CA VAL A 560 -28.24 4.87 -25.40
C VAL A 560 -28.05 5.45 -24.00
N VAL A 561 -26.81 5.61 -23.55
CA VAL A 561 -26.49 6.18 -22.23
C VAL A 561 -27.01 7.62 -22.14
N ASP A 562 -26.81 8.43 -23.18
CA ASP A 562 -27.31 9.82 -23.22
C ASP A 562 -28.85 9.86 -23.14
N LYS A 563 -29.56 8.98 -23.85
CA LYS A 563 -31.04 8.93 -23.81
C LYS A 563 -31.55 8.47 -22.45
N ILE A 564 -30.89 7.48 -21.83
CA ILE A 564 -31.24 7.01 -20.48
C ILE A 564 -31.01 8.13 -19.46
N LEU A 565 -29.85 8.78 -19.45
CA LEU A 565 -29.56 9.90 -18.55
C LEU A 565 -30.56 11.06 -18.73
N ASN A 566 -30.94 11.38 -19.96
CA ASN A 566 -31.90 12.45 -20.21
C ASN A 566 -33.34 12.14 -19.74
N THR A 567 -33.73 10.87 -19.70
CA THR A 567 -35.15 10.48 -19.62
C THR A 567 -35.49 9.69 -18.36
N SER A 568 -34.52 9.00 -17.76
CA SER A 568 -34.75 8.19 -16.56
C SER A 568 -35.23 9.05 -15.40
N LYS A 569 -36.20 8.51 -14.65
CA LYS A 569 -36.66 9.07 -13.38
C LYS A 569 -36.11 8.33 -12.17
N VAL A 570 -35.38 7.24 -12.41
CA VAL A 570 -34.77 6.40 -11.37
C VAL A 570 -33.24 6.50 -11.46
N PRO A 571 -32.52 6.33 -10.35
CA PRO A 571 -31.06 6.34 -10.33
C PRO A 571 -30.43 5.40 -11.35
N ILE A 572 -29.27 5.82 -11.87
CA ILE A 572 -28.52 5.09 -12.89
C ILE A 572 -27.10 4.87 -12.38
N LEU A 573 -26.73 3.61 -12.15
CA LEU A 573 -25.39 3.20 -11.77
C LEU A 573 -24.59 2.84 -13.03
N LEU A 574 -23.60 3.67 -13.34
CA LEU A 574 -22.71 3.57 -14.50
C LEU A 574 -21.39 2.91 -14.08
N CYS A 575 -21.12 1.74 -14.64
CA CYS A 575 -19.88 0.98 -14.41
C CYS A 575 -18.91 1.07 -15.60
N ARG A 576 -17.62 0.82 -15.38
CA ARG A 576 -16.58 1.09 -16.37
C ARG A 576 -15.94 -0.12 -17.02
#